data_AF-V4YDP3-F1
#
_entry.id   AF-V4YDP3-F1
#
_cell.length_a   1.000
_cell.length_b   1.000
_cell.length_c   1.000
_cell.angle_alpha   90.00
_cell.angle_beta   90.00
_cell.angle_gamma   90.00
#
_symmetry.space_group_name_H-M   'P 1'
#
loop_
_entity.id
_entity.type
_entity.pdbx_description
1 polymer ?
#
loop_
_entity_poly.entity_id
_entity_poly.type
_entity_poly.pdbx_seq_one_letter_code
_entity_poly.pdbx_strand_id
1 'polypeptide(L)'
;AGRAAKNATLAGSAGGGGVSGGDTESRQLVVLDEADNIHGNYDRGGASAITELVKESSQPIVLIANEFYEMSRGLRNACEEIEFRDVSARSIVPVLRDICRREEIDYESDALDVIAETNDGDLRGAIKDLQAAAEGRESITAEDVATADRDRAMDLFPFLDVVLKEESAEEALQSAYRVDETPDDLTKWIENNLLGVYEPSEAARAYDALANADRWLGRVRATQNYSYWRYATDNAAAGVAAARDGTSGGWTRYSRPQFWPSSDDTADEVCQQIAERGGMSLDIARREVLPFLSAMTHHCKPRELTVAMAAAYDFDEAAVSFVTGSGESTNKVESIVDDAEALREDAIEEHSGGAFAGGVSDAGDAEPADDSDATVDDDVASDSEATDEAAADSGNTDEPASEDAADDEDQAGLNEFM
;
A
#
# COMPACT_ATOMS: atom_id res chain seq x y z
N ALA A 1 -26.28 2.82 -7.75
CA ALA A 1 -25.45 2.64 -8.96
C ALA A 1 -25.77 1.37 -9.77
N GLY A 2 -26.10 0.22 -9.16
CA GLY A 2 -26.30 -1.06 -9.87
C GLY A 2 -27.57 -1.27 -10.73
N ARG A 3 -28.24 -0.23 -11.24
CA ARG A 3 -29.39 -0.38 -12.16
C ARG A 3 -29.20 0.24 -13.55
N ALA A 4 -28.07 0.91 -13.80
CA ALA A 4 -27.74 1.45 -15.13
C ALA A 4 -26.87 0.50 -15.98
N ALA A 5 -26.30 -0.56 -15.38
CA ALA A 5 -25.43 -1.53 -16.06
C ALA A 5 -26.17 -2.57 -16.93
N LYS A 6 -27.50 -2.46 -17.07
CA LYS A 6 -28.32 -3.35 -17.92
C LYS A 6 -29.02 -2.61 -19.06
N ASN A 7 -28.44 -1.52 -19.56
CA ASN A 7 -28.88 -0.97 -20.84
C ASN A 7 -28.07 -1.59 -21.98
N ALA A 8 -28.80 -2.30 -22.82
CA ALA A 8 -28.47 -3.05 -24.01
C ALA A 8 -27.80 -2.22 -25.14
N THR A 9 -26.92 -1.28 -24.83
CA THR A 9 -26.32 -0.36 -25.81
C THR A 9 -24.92 -0.77 -26.29
N LEU A 10 -24.18 -1.58 -25.51
CA LEU A 10 -22.89 -2.14 -25.95
C LEU A 10 -23.07 -3.52 -26.62
N ALA A 11 -23.94 -4.38 -26.09
CA ALA A 11 -24.23 -5.68 -26.70
C ALA A 11 -25.10 -5.57 -27.97
N GLY A 12 -25.97 -4.54 -28.06
CA GLY A 12 -26.87 -4.34 -29.20
C GLY A 12 -26.21 -3.74 -30.45
N SER A 13 -25.04 -3.11 -30.31
CA SER A 13 -24.26 -2.56 -31.42
C SER A 13 -23.19 -3.52 -31.94
N ALA A 14 -22.68 -4.40 -31.07
CA ALA A 14 -21.78 -5.51 -31.43
C ALA A 14 -22.55 -6.72 -31.99
N GLY A 15 -23.77 -6.98 -31.52
CA GLY A 15 -24.64 -8.02 -32.06
C GLY A 15 -25.35 -7.53 -33.32
N GLY A 16 -24.75 -7.76 -34.50
CA GLY A 16 -25.28 -7.38 -35.81
C GLY A 16 -26.77 -7.68 -36.01
N GLY A 17 -27.63 -6.71 -35.69
CA GLY A 17 -29.04 -6.68 -36.04
C GLY A 17 -29.17 -6.04 -37.42
N GLY A 18 -29.28 -6.87 -38.45
CA GLY A 18 -29.29 -6.47 -39.86
C GLY A 18 -30.28 -5.35 -40.18
N VAL A 19 -29.75 -4.23 -40.68
CA VAL A 19 -30.46 -3.29 -41.54
C VAL A 19 -29.83 -3.41 -42.92
N SER A 20 -30.63 -3.84 -43.88
CA SER A 20 -30.31 -3.85 -45.30
C SER A 20 -30.13 -2.40 -45.79
N GLY A 21 -28.91 -1.88 -45.69
CA GLY A 21 -28.42 -0.61 -46.25
C GLY A 21 -26.90 -0.72 -46.37
N GLY A 22 -26.31 -0.17 -47.43
CA GLY A 22 -24.93 -0.48 -47.87
C GLY A 22 -23.87 -0.45 -46.75
N ASP A 23 -22.85 -1.31 -46.89
CA ASP A 23 -21.80 -1.76 -45.94
C ASP A 23 -21.06 -0.70 -45.06
N THR A 24 -21.45 0.56 -45.11
CA THR A 24 -20.86 1.68 -44.36
C THR A 24 -21.84 2.39 -43.41
N GLU A 25 -23.16 2.23 -43.55
CA GLU A 25 -24.17 2.94 -42.71
C GLU A 25 -24.40 2.30 -41.33
N SER A 26 -23.82 1.12 -41.07
CA SER A 26 -24.05 0.35 -39.83
C SER A 26 -22.82 0.17 -38.93
N ARG A 27 -21.68 0.78 -39.26
CA ARG A 27 -20.47 0.72 -38.42
C ARG A 27 -20.45 1.87 -37.43
N GLN A 28 -20.29 1.56 -36.16
CA GLN A 28 -20.22 2.52 -35.06
C GLN A 28 -18.81 2.49 -34.48
N LEU A 29 -18.18 3.65 -34.31
CA LEU A 29 -16.91 3.77 -33.58
C LEU A 29 -17.21 3.88 -32.09
N VAL A 30 -16.67 2.96 -31.32
CA VAL A 30 -16.73 3.02 -29.85
C VAL A 30 -15.44 3.67 -29.35
N VAL A 31 -15.56 4.71 -28.54
CA VAL A 31 -14.41 5.36 -27.89
C VAL A 31 -14.57 5.17 -26.39
N LEU A 32 -13.58 4.57 -25.75
CA LEU A 32 -13.51 4.38 -24.30
C LEU A 32 -12.32 5.20 -23.79
N ASP A 33 -12.61 6.19 -22.96
CA ASP A 33 -11.61 7.02 -22.29
C ASP A 33 -11.30 6.45 -20.90
N GLU A 34 -10.11 6.75 -20.36
CA GLU A 34 -9.61 6.23 -19.08
C GLU A 34 -9.64 4.69 -18.98
N ALA A 35 -9.19 4.00 -20.03
CA ALA A 35 -9.21 2.54 -20.12
C ALA A 35 -8.30 1.84 -19.09
N ASP A 36 -7.31 2.55 -18.55
CA ASP A 36 -6.43 2.17 -17.43
C ASP A 36 -7.18 2.10 -16.08
N ASN A 37 -8.16 2.97 -15.86
CA ASN A 37 -8.94 3.00 -14.62
C ASN A 37 -9.90 1.82 -14.45
N ILE A 38 -10.13 1.01 -15.49
CA ILE A 38 -11.08 -0.10 -15.44
C ILE A 38 -10.53 -1.29 -14.63
N HIS A 39 -9.24 -1.27 -14.27
CA HIS A 39 -8.57 -2.28 -13.45
C HIS A 39 -8.62 -1.97 -11.94
N GLY A 40 -9.04 -0.75 -11.55
CA GLY A 40 -8.98 -0.25 -10.17
C GLY A 40 -10.22 -0.50 -9.31
N ASN A 41 -10.08 -1.32 -8.27
CA ASN A 41 -10.87 -1.40 -7.03
C ASN A 41 -12.38 -1.76 -7.04
N TYR A 42 -13.10 -1.82 -8.16
CA TYR A 42 -14.54 -2.15 -8.12
C TYR A 42 -15.03 -3.35 -8.92
N ASP A 43 -14.30 -3.83 -9.94
CA ASP A 43 -14.77 -4.95 -10.76
C ASP A 43 -13.64 -5.93 -11.08
N ARG A 44 -13.48 -6.96 -10.23
CA ARG A 44 -12.57 -8.10 -10.48
C ARG A 44 -12.85 -8.86 -11.80
N GLY A 45 -13.94 -8.52 -12.52
CA GLY A 45 -14.31 -9.09 -13.82
C GLY A 45 -14.38 -8.09 -14.99
N GLY A 46 -14.09 -6.80 -14.80
CA GLY A 46 -14.23 -5.78 -15.85
C GLY A 46 -13.15 -5.88 -16.93
N ALA A 47 -11.91 -6.10 -16.51
CA ALA A 47 -10.75 -6.18 -17.40
C ALA A 47 -10.82 -7.36 -18.40
N SER A 48 -11.26 -8.54 -17.94
CA SER A 48 -11.42 -9.73 -18.77
C SER A 48 -12.58 -9.58 -19.76
N ALA A 49 -13.72 -9.05 -19.29
CA ALA A 49 -14.89 -8.79 -20.14
C ALA A 49 -14.60 -7.76 -21.25
N ILE A 50 -13.83 -6.71 -20.97
CA ILE A 50 -13.44 -5.73 -21.99
C ILE A 50 -12.44 -6.31 -22.98
N THR A 51 -11.49 -7.13 -22.50
CA THR A 51 -10.55 -7.81 -23.39
C THR A 51 -11.27 -8.77 -24.36
N GLU A 52 -12.29 -9.48 -23.88
CA GLU A 52 -13.15 -10.34 -24.70
C GLU A 52 -13.98 -9.51 -25.69
N LEU A 53 -14.60 -8.42 -25.23
CA LEU A 53 -15.33 -7.48 -26.08
C LEU A 53 -14.45 -6.91 -27.20
N VAL A 54 -13.20 -6.51 -26.91
CA VAL A 54 -12.29 -5.97 -27.93
C VAL A 54 -11.91 -7.01 -28.97
N LYS A 55 -11.75 -8.28 -28.55
CA LYS A 55 -11.40 -9.38 -29.45
C LYS A 55 -12.57 -9.86 -30.32
N GLU A 56 -13.79 -9.81 -29.78
CA GLU A 56 -14.98 -10.35 -30.44
C GLU A 56 -15.83 -9.28 -31.15
N SER A 57 -15.60 -7.99 -30.85
CA SER A 57 -16.37 -6.89 -31.42
C SER A 57 -16.20 -6.80 -32.93
N SER A 58 -17.33 -6.74 -33.65
CA SER A 58 -17.37 -6.41 -35.08
C SER A 58 -17.29 -4.91 -35.37
N GLN A 59 -17.25 -4.07 -34.33
CA GLN A 59 -17.18 -2.61 -34.41
C GLN A 59 -15.76 -2.12 -34.07
N PRO A 60 -15.27 -1.05 -34.71
CA PRO A 60 -13.99 -0.44 -34.34
C PRO A 60 -14.07 0.18 -32.94
N ILE A 61 -13.05 -0.08 -32.12
CA ILE A 61 -12.93 0.42 -30.75
C ILE A 61 -11.62 1.20 -30.62
N VAL A 62 -11.69 2.42 -30.07
CA VAL A 62 -10.54 3.23 -29.67
C VAL A 62 -10.51 3.27 -28.15
N LEU A 63 -9.39 2.86 -27.58
CA LEU A 63 -9.12 2.94 -26.15
C LEU A 63 -8.13 4.07 -25.91
N ILE A 64 -8.45 4.96 -24.99
CA ILE A 64 -7.58 6.04 -24.53
C ILE A 64 -7.20 5.72 -23.09
N ALA A 65 -5.91 5.75 -22.79
CA ALA A 65 -5.36 5.50 -21.46
C ALA A 65 -4.23 6.50 -21.21
N ASN A 66 -4.08 6.94 -19.96
CA ASN A 66 -2.94 7.76 -19.56
C ASN A 66 -1.76 6.85 -19.21
N GLU A 67 -2.03 5.78 -18.47
CA GLU A 67 -1.03 4.82 -18.02
C GLU A 67 -1.14 3.49 -18.79
N PHE A 68 -0.43 3.42 -19.93
CA PHE A 68 -0.46 2.23 -20.80
C PHE A 68 -0.10 0.93 -20.08
N TYR A 69 0.82 0.98 -19.11
CA TYR A 69 1.28 -0.19 -18.37
C TYR A 69 0.30 -0.69 -17.31
N GLU A 70 -0.62 0.16 -16.86
CA GLU A 70 -1.68 -0.22 -15.90
C GLU A 70 -2.80 -1.04 -16.55
N MET A 71 -2.96 -0.93 -17.87
CA MET A 71 -3.88 -1.81 -18.60
C MET A 71 -3.48 -3.30 -18.48
N SER A 72 -4.45 -4.21 -18.62
CA SER A 72 -4.11 -5.63 -18.67
C SER A 72 -3.27 -5.98 -19.92
N ARG A 73 -2.31 -6.90 -19.78
CA ARG A 73 -1.50 -7.42 -20.90
C ARG A 73 -2.36 -7.95 -22.05
N GLY A 74 -3.50 -8.59 -21.73
CA GLY A 74 -4.43 -9.13 -22.72
C GLY A 74 -5.09 -8.08 -23.59
N LEU A 75 -5.41 -6.91 -23.02
CA LEU A 75 -6.00 -5.77 -23.72
C LEU A 75 -4.96 -5.08 -24.60
N ARG A 76 -3.75 -4.82 -24.07
CA ARG A 76 -2.63 -4.25 -24.84
C ARG A 76 -2.32 -5.06 -26.09
N ASN A 77 -2.21 -6.39 -25.95
CA ASN A 77 -1.89 -7.28 -27.07
C ASN A 77 -3.01 -7.38 -28.12
N ALA A 78 -4.23 -6.95 -27.79
CA ALA A 78 -5.38 -6.98 -28.70
C ALA A 78 -5.55 -5.66 -29.47
N CYS A 79 -4.76 -4.62 -29.18
CA CYS A 79 -4.89 -3.28 -29.75
C CYS A 79 -3.63 -2.87 -30.54
N GLU A 80 -3.81 -1.95 -31.49
CA GLU A 80 -2.70 -1.22 -32.11
C GLU A 80 -2.35 -0.02 -31.22
N GLU A 81 -1.09 0.10 -30.83
CA GLU A 81 -0.60 1.17 -29.95
C GLU A 81 -0.32 2.44 -30.77
N ILE A 82 -0.90 3.56 -30.33
CA ILE A 82 -0.60 4.90 -30.86
C ILE A 82 -0.16 5.78 -29.68
N GLU A 83 1.14 6.04 -29.61
CA GLU A 83 1.74 6.88 -28.57
C GLU A 83 1.46 8.37 -28.83
N PHE A 84 0.84 9.05 -27.87
CA PHE A 84 0.74 10.50 -27.84
C PHE A 84 1.81 11.06 -26.92
N ARG A 85 2.65 11.95 -27.44
CA ARG A 85 3.71 12.62 -26.68
C ARG A 85 3.27 14.00 -26.24
N ASP A 86 3.87 14.46 -25.15
CA ASP A 86 3.70 15.80 -24.63
C ASP A 86 3.95 16.88 -25.68
N VAL A 87 3.08 17.90 -25.68
CA VAL A 87 3.16 18.97 -26.66
C VAL A 87 4.22 19.97 -26.22
N SER A 88 5.35 20.05 -26.92
CA SER A 88 6.38 21.04 -26.59
C SER A 88 5.82 22.47 -26.45
N ALA A 89 6.35 23.26 -25.50
CA ALA A 89 5.94 24.66 -25.30
C ALA A 89 5.95 25.48 -26.62
N ARG A 90 6.95 25.23 -27.49
CA ARG A 90 7.07 25.84 -28.82
C ARG A 90 5.88 25.59 -29.75
N SER A 91 5.14 24.50 -29.53
CA SER A 91 3.93 24.13 -30.26
C SER A 91 2.65 24.60 -29.56
N ILE A 92 2.67 24.76 -28.23
CA ILE A 92 1.57 25.32 -27.43
C ILE A 92 1.40 26.81 -27.70
N VAL A 93 2.48 27.60 -27.67
CA VAL A 93 2.43 29.07 -27.81
C VAL A 93 1.69 29.54 -29.07
N PRO A 94 1.90 28.96 -30.27
CA PRO A 94 1.12 29.31 -31.46
C PRO A 94 -0.38 29.08 -31.32
N VAL A 95 -0.81 28.05 -30.58
CA VAL A 95 -2.22 27.76 -30.33
C VAL A 95 -2.82 28.82 -29.41
N LEU A 96 -2.14 29.14 -28.30
CA LEU A 96 -2.57 30.20 -27.38
C LEU A 96 -2.67 31.55 -28.09
N ARG A 97 -1.69 31.87 -28.95
CA ARG A 97 -1.69 33.07 -29.77
C ARG A 97 -2.90 33.17 -30.69
N ASP A 98 -3.26 32.07 -31.34
CA ASP A 98 -4.41 32.02 -32.24
C ASP A 98 -5.73 32.17 -31.46
N ILE A 99 -5.80 31.61 -30.24
CA ILE A 99 -6.94 31.81 -29.32
C ILE A 99 -7.06 33.28 -28.93
N CYS A 100 -6.00 33.92 -28.41
CA CYS A 100 -6.03 35.33 -28.03
C CYS A 100 -6.47 36.23 -29.20
N ARG A 101 -5.98 35.95 -30.41
CA ARG A 101 -6.38 36.69 -31.61
C ARG A 101 -7.87 36.54 -31.95
N ARG A 102 -8.45 35.35 -31.75
CA ARG A 102 -9.87 35.08 -32.05
C ARG A 102 -10.80 35.66 -30.98
N GLU A 103 -10.34 35.68 -29.74
CA GLU A 103 -11.07 36.22 -28.58
C GLU A 103 -10.82 37.72 -28.38
N GLU A 104 -10.06 38.36 -29.27
CA GLU A 104 -9.72 39.80 -29.23
C GLU A 104 -9.02 40.23 -27.92
N ILE A 105 -8.14 39.38 -27.40
CA ILE A 105 -7.34 39.61 -26.20
C ILE A 105 -5.92 40.01 -26.61
N ASP A 106 -5.44 41.17 -26.12
CA ASP A 106 -4.05 41.59 -26.28
C ASP A 106 -3.14 40.78 -25.34
N TYR A 107 -1.89 40.52 -25.74
CA TYR A 107 -0.98 39.71 -24.92
C TYR A 107 0.49 40.12 -25.10
N GLU A 108 1.27 39.93 -24.04
CA GLU A 108 2.72 39.90 -24.09
C GLU A 108 3.22 38.51 -24.49
N SER A 109 4.29 38.42 -25.28
CA SER A 109 4.84 37.11 -25.69
C SER A 109 5.26 36.29 -24.47
N ASP A 110 5.96 36.95 -23.55
CA ASP A 110 6.48 36.34 -22.32
C ASP A 110 5.36 35.73 -21.47
N ALA A 111 4.15 36.33 -21.46
CA ALA A 111 3.00 35.77 -20.77
C ALA A 111 2.57 34.41 -21.33
N LEU A 112 2.53 34.27 -22.66
CA LEU A 112 2.18 33.00 -23.31
C LEU A 112 3.29 31.96 -23.18
N ASP A 113 4.55 32.40 -23.20
CA ASP A 113 5.71 31.54 -23.01
C ASP A 113 5.68 30.94 -21.59
N VAL A 114 5.41 31.75 -20.56
CA VAL A 114 5.22 31.26 -19.18
C VAL A 114 4.07 30.25 -19.08
N ILE A 115 2.89 30.53 -19.63
CA ILE A 115 1.76 29.58 -19.59
C ILE A 115 2.14 28.24 -20.23
N ALA A 116 2.86 28.28 -21.36
CA ALA A 116 3.24 27.09 -22.10
C ALA A 116 4.32 26.26 -21.40
N GLU A 117 5.28 26.91 -20.73
CA GLU A 117 6.29 26.24 -19.91
C GLU A 117 5.66 25.64 -18.64
N THR A 118 4.75 26.38 -17.99
CA THR A 118 4.03 25.97 -16.76
C THR A 118 2.95 24.90 -16.99
N ASN A 119 2.77 24.36 -18.19
CA ASN A 119 1.83 23.25 -18.40
C ASN A 119 2.49 21.94 -18.81
N ASP A 120 3.83 21.90 -18.89
CA ASP A 120 4.64 20.68 -19.09
C ASP A 120 4.12 19.75 -20.21
N GLY A 121 3.50 20.32 -21.24
CA GLY A 121 2.94 19.58 -22.37
C GLY A 121 1.42 19.39 -22.41
N ASP A 122 0.69 19.77 -21.35
CA ASP A 122 -0.77 19.75 -21.31
C ASP A 122 -1.36 20.99 -21.98
N LEU A 123 -1.76 20.86 -23.24
CA LEU A 123 -2.44 21.93 -23.99
C LEU A 123 -3.79 22.34 -23.36
N ARG A 124 -4.53 21.39 -22.79
CA ARG A 124 -5.82 21.69 -22.15
C ARG A 124 -5.59 22.50 -20.87
N GLY A 125 -4.57 22.15 -20.10
CA GLY A 125 -4.10 22.93 -18.97
C GLY A 125 -3.73 24.35 -19.38
N ALA A 126 -2.89 24.50 -20.41
CA ALA A 126 -2.45 25.81 -20.91
C ALA A 126 -3.61 26.71 -21.36
N ILE A 127 -4.63 26.14 -22.02
CA ILE A 127 -5.83 26.89 -22.43
C ILE A 127 -6.63 27.36 -21.21
N LYS A 128 -6.76 26.52 -20.17
CA LYS A 128 -7.45 26.90 -18.93
C LYS A 128 -6.73 28.02 -18.19
N ASP A 129 -5.40 27.93 -18.13
CA ASP A 129 -4.59 28.96 -17.46
C ASP A 129 -4.64 30.29 -18.24
N LEU A 130 -4.62 30.22 -19.58
CA LEU A 130 -4.88 31.39 -20.43
C LEU A 130 -6.26 32.00 -20.15
N GLN A 131 -7.30 31.17 -20.06
CA GLN A 131 -8.66 31.64 -19.76
C GLN A 131 -8.73 32.31 -18.38
N ALA A 132 -8.07 31.75 -17.37
CA ALA A 132 -8.02 32.32 -16.03
C ALA A 132 -7.26 33.66 -16.00
N ALA A 133 -6.12 33.74 -16.68
CA ALA A 133 -5.35 34.98 -16.80
C ALA A 133 -6.14 36.07 -17.55
N ALA A 134 -6.90 35.68 -18.58
CA ALA A 134 -7.75 36.59 -19.36
C ALA A 134 -9.06 36.99 -18.66
N GLU A 135 -9.46 36.32 -17.57
CA GLU A 135 -10.80 36.50 -17.00
C GLU A 135 -11.04 37.95 -16.55
N GLY A 136 -11.97 38.62 -17.22
CA GLY A 136 -12.32 40.01 -16.95
C GLY A 136 -11.30 41.05 -17.43
N ARG A 137 -10.33 40.67 -18.27
CA ARG A 137 -9.28 41.54 -18.81
C ARG A 137 -9.30 41.58 -20.34
N GLU A 138 -8.85 42.69 -20.91
CA GLU A 138 -8.68 42.87 -22.37
C GLU A 138 -7.21 42.61 -22.80
N SER A 139 -6.28 42.53 -21.84
CA SER A 139 -4.86 42.28 -22.09
C SER A 139 -4.23 41.38 -21.02
N ILE A 140 -3.26 40.55 -21.39
CA ILE A 140 -2.54 39.65 -20.48
C ILE A 140 -1.03 39.99 -20.47
N THR A 141 -0.47 40.16 -19.27
CA THR A 141 0.97 40.39 -19.05
C THR A 141 1.61 39.21 -18.33
N ALA A 142 2.95 39.13 -18.32
CA ALA A 142 3.65 38.07 -17.60
C ALA A 142 3.37 38.05 -16.09
N GLU A 143 3.12 39.22 -15.49
CA GLU A 143 2.78 39.35 -14.06
C GLU A 143 1.39 38.79 -13.73
N ASP A 144 0.43 38.91 -14.66
CA ASP A 144 -0.91 38.35 -14.51
C ASP A 144 -0.88 36.81 -14.50
N VAL A 145 0.06 36.22 -15.23
CA VAL A 145 0.27 34.77 -15.29
C VAL A 145 1.01 34.27 -14.04
N ALA A 146 2.04 34.99 -13.57
CA ALA A 146 2.77 34.64 -12.35
C ALA A 146 1.89 34.73 -11.09
N THR A 147 0.85 35.57 -11.09
CA THR A 147 -0.14 35.62 -10.00
C THR A 147 -1.14 34.47 -10.10
N ALA A 148 -1.29 33.89 -11.30
CA ALA A 148 -2.07 32.71 -11.60
C ALA A 148 -1.23 31.42 -11.60
N ASP A 149 0.02 31.46 -11.12
CA ASP A 149 0.74 30.26 -10.73
C ASP A 149 -0.20 29.51 -9.78
N ARG A 150 -0.74 28.40 -10.28
CA ARG A 150 -1.31 27.38 -9.40
C ARG A 150 -0.27 27.17 -8.31
N ASP A 151 -0.69 27.06 -7.06
CA ASP A 151 0.14 26.47 -6.01
C ASP A 151 0.56 25.08 -6.52
N ARG A 152 1.66 25.03 -7.28
CA ARG A 152 2.26 23.79 -7.69
C ARG A 152 2.79 23.22 -6.41
N ALA A 153 2.32 22.03 -6.11
CA ALA A 153 2.94 21.16 -5.16
C ALA A 153 4.46 21.27 -5.35
N MET A 154 5.17 21.84 -4.38
CA MET A 154 6.62 21.82 -4.38
C MET A 154 7.01 20.35 -4.40
N ASP A 155 7.85 19.97 -5.37
CA ASP A 155 8.37 18.61 -5.42
C ASP A 155 9.06 18.27 -4.10
N LEU A 156 8.87 17.04 -3.67
CA LEU A 156 9.28 16.62 -2.35
C LEU A 156 10.80 16.63 -2.16
N PHE A 157 11.58 16.29 -3.20
CA PHE A 157 13.04 16.27 -3.09
C PHE A 157 13.64 17.68 -2.91
N PRO A 158 13.23 18.70 -3.69
CA PRO A 158 13.55 20.10 -3.37
C PRO A 158 13.14 20.50 -1.95
N PHE A 159 11.96 20.09 -1.48
CA PHE A 159 11.55 20.35 -0.10
C PHE A 159 12.49 19.71 0.94
N LEU A 160 12.96 18.48 0.71
CA LEU A 160 13.93 17.83 1.59
C LEU A 160 15.26 18.59 1.61
N ASP A 161 15.72 19.15 0.49
CA ASP A 161 16.90 20.03 0.48
C ASP A 161 16.66 21.31 1.30
N VAL A 162 15.50 21.95 1.16
CA VAL A 162 15.11 23.12 1.96
C VAL A 162 15.21 22.81 3.47
N VAL A 163 14.54 21.74 3.92
CA VAL A 163 14.46 21.39 5.34
C VAL A 163 15.77 20.84 5.88
N LEU A 164 16.47 20.00 5.11
CA LEU A 164 17.63 19.27 5.60
C LEU A 164 18.96 20.00 5.33
N LYS A 165 19.04 20.93 4.38
CA LYS A 165 20.33 21.51 3.97
C LYS A 165 20.49 23.01 4.11
N GLU A 166 19.62 23.82 3.50
CA GLU A 166 20.00 25.22 3.21
C GLU A 166 19.12 26.28 3.88
N GLU A 167 17.81 26.06 3.95
CA GLU A 167 16.85 27.17 4.19
C GLU A 167 16.54 27.42 5.66
N SER A 168 16.10 28.62 6.03
CA SER A 168 15.75 28.92 7.41
C SER A 168 14.54 28.11 7.91
N ALA A 169 14.32 28.08 9.23
CA ALA A 169 13.14 27.42 9.81
C ALA A 169 11.81 28.01 9.30
N GLU A 170 11.79 29.31 8.99
CA GLU A 170 10.62 29.99 8.42
C GLU A 170 10.40 29.56 6.96
N GLU A 171 11.45 29.55 6.14
CA GLU A 171 11.37 29.12 4.74
C GLU A 171 11.01 27.63 4.62
N ALA A 172 11.55 26.78 5.49
CA ALA A 172 11.18 25.37 5.59
C ALA A 172 9.69 25.19 5.90
N LEU A 173 9.15 25.97 6.84
CA LEU A 173 7.73 25.94 7.17
C LEU A 173 6.85 26.41 6.01
N GLN A 174 7.21 27.52 5.37
CA GLN A 174 6.47 28.03 4.22
C GLN A 174 6.49 27.04 3.05
N SER A 175 7.63 26.38 2.84
CA SER A 175 7.79 25.35 1.81
C SER A 175 6.96 24.11 2.12
N ALA A 176 6.85 23.71 3.40
CA ALA A 176 6.01 22.58 3.80
C ALA A 176 4.53 22.78 3.43
N TYR A 177 4.01 24.02 3.46
CA TYR A 177 2.65 24.31 3.03
C TYR A 177 2.46 24.26 1.52
N ARG A 178 3.55 24.29 0.75
CA ARG A 178 3.51 24.19 -0.71
C ARG A 178 3.67 22.76 -1.19
N VAL A 179 4.10 21.82 -0.36
CA VAL A 179 4.21 20.40 -0.75
C VAL A 179 2.84 19.73 -0.63
N ASP A 180 2.43 18.97 -1.64
CA ASP A 180 1.19 18.18 -1.62
C ASP A 180 1.39 16.84 -0.89
N GLU A 181 1.76 16.93 0.39
CA GLU A 181 1.95 15.79 1.28
C GLU A 181 1.31 16.08 2.64
N THR A 182 0.82 15.03 3.30
CA THR A 182 0.24 15.21 4.63
C THR A 182 1.34 15.44 5.67
N PRO A 183 1.05 16.10 6.81
CA PRO A 183 2.04 16.26 7.88
C PRO A 183 2.58 14.93 8.43
N ASP A 184 1.80 13.86 8.34
CA ASP A 184 2.22 12.50 8.69
C ASP A 184 3.33 11.99 7.74
N ASP A 185 3.09 12.16 6.45
CA ASP A 185 3.99 11.69 5.40
C ASP A 185 5.25 12.54 5.32
N LEU A 186 5.13 13.87 5.45
CA LEU A 186 6.27 14.78 5.59
C LEU A 186 7.18 14.35 6.75
N THR A 187 6.60 14.00 7.90
CA THR A 187 7.36 13.55 9.08
C THR A 187 8.18 12.29 8.75
N LYS A 188 7.58 11.31 8.08
CA LYS A 188 8.27 10.06 7.67
C LYS A 188 9.35 10.31 6.63
N TRP A 189 9.08 11.16 5.64
CA TRP A 189 10.05 11.52 4.61
C TRP A 189 11.29 12.19 5.19
N ILE A 190 11.08 13.10 6.13
CA ILE A 190 12.16 13.79 6.84
C ILE A 190 12.93 12.80 7.72
N GLU A 191 12.24 12.01 8.54
CA GLU A 191 12.86 11.00 9.42
C GLU A 191 13.76 10.02 8.65
N ASN A 192 13.24 9.42 7.57
CA ASN A 192 13.95 8.42 6.78
C ASN A 192 15.26 8.95 6.17
N ASN A 193 15.29 10.25 5.84
CA ASN A 193 16.43 10.87 5.15
C ASN A 193 17.35 11.70 6.06
N LEU A 194 16.92 11.96 7.30
CA LEU A 194 17.60 12.82 8.27
C LEU A 194 19.07 12.41 8.48
N LEU A 195 19.30 11.12 8.74
CA LEU A 195 20.64 10.58 9.05
C LEU A 195 21.59 10.56 7.85
N GLY A 196 21.07 10.74 6.63
CA GLY A 196 21.90 10.92 5.43
C GLY A 196 22.51 12.31 5.30
N VAL A 197 22.08 13.26 6.15
CA VAL A 197 22.49 14.68 6.07
C VAL A 197 23.01 15.21 7.41
N TYR A 198 22.38 14.85 8.54
CA TYR A 198 22.64 15.45 9.84
C TYR A 198 23.75 14.72 10.59
N GLU A 199 24.62 15.48 11.27
CA GLU A 199 25.56 14.92 12.23
C GLU A 199 24.83 14.41 13.50
N PRO A 200 25.40 13.48 14.28
CA PRO A 200 24.70 12.86 15.42
C PRO A 200 24.09 13.84 16.43
N SER A 201 24.74 14.97 16.68
CA SER A 201 24.23 16.00 17.60
C SER A 201 23.05 16.80 17.02
N GLU A 202 23.06 17.07 15.71
CA GLU A 202 21.96 17.72 15.01
C GLU A 202 20.78 16.76 14.92
N ALA A 203 21.06 15.50 14.55
CA ALA A 203 20.06 14.44 14.45
C ALA A 203 19.32 14.25 15.77
N ALA A 204 20.02 14.23 16.91
CA ALA A 204 19.38 14.12 18.22
C ALA A 204 18.35 15.24 18.48
N ARG A 205 18.70 16.50 18.18
CA ARG A 205 17.79 17.64 18.32
C ARG A 205 16.63 17.59 17.31
N ALA A 206 16.90 17.13 16.09
CA ALA A 206 15.87 16.95 15.08
C ALA A 206 14.88 15.85 15.46
N TYR A 207 15.36 14.75 16.05
CA TYR A 207 14.48 13.69 16.58
C TYR A 207 13.62 14.19 17.75
N ASP A 208 14.10 15.11 18.60
CA ASP A 208 13.24 15.75 19.61
C ASP A 208 12.10 16.54 18.96
N ALA A 209 12.36 17.22 17.83
CA ALA A 209 11.34 17.91 17.05
C ALA A 209 10.37 16.93 16.38
N LEU A 210 10.87 15.88 15.73
CA LEU A 210 10.03 14.84 15.11
C LEU A 210 9.17 14.11 16.15
N ALA A 211 9.71 13.81 17.32
CA ALA A 211 8.95 13.23 18.43
C ALA A 211 7.83 14.18 18.92
N ASN A 212 8.04 15.49 18.87
CA ASN A 212 6.96 16.46 19.13
C ASN A 212 5.90 16.43 18.02
N ALA A 213 6.31 16.34 16.76
CA ALA A 213 5.40 16.23 15.62
C ALA A 213 4.51 14.97 15.75
N ASP A 214 5.08 13.80 16.02
CA ASP A 214 4.33 12.56 16.21
C ASP A 214 3.34 12.65 17.38
N ARG A 215 3.71 13.27 18.50
CA ARG A 215 2.77 13.52 19.61
C ARG A 215 1.58 14.37 19.19
N TRP A 216 1.77 15.35 18.31
CA TRP A 216 0.66 16.13 17.76
C TRP A 216 -0.19 15.33 16.78
N LEU A 217 0.43 14.52 15.92
CA LEU A 217 -0.26 13.59 15.02
C LEU A 217 -1.11 12.58 15.80
N GLY A 218 -0.59 12.03 16.90
CA GLY A 218 -1.34 11.17 17.82
C GLY A 218 -2.58 11.86 18.39
N ARG A 219 -2.49 13.16 18.74
CA ARG A 219 -3.66 13.95 19.18
C ARG A 219 -4.68 14.14 18.05
N VAL A 220 -4.21 14.36 16.81
CA VAL A 220 -5.11 14.45 15.65
C VAL A 220 -5.85 13.15 15.45
N ARG A 221 -5.15 12.01 15.44
CA ARG A 221 -5.77 10.67 15.30
C ARG A 221 -6.80 10.40 16.41
N ALA A 222 -6.47 10.76 17.66
CA ALA A 222 -7.35 10.54 18.81
C ALA A 222 -8.59 11.45 18.84
N THR A 223 -8.48 12.69 18.36
CA THR A 223 -9.56 13.70 18.48
C THR A 223 -10.26 14.03 17.17
N GLN A 224 -9.70 13.57 16.04
CA GLN A 224 -10.06 13.96 14.67
C GLN A 224 -10.03 15.49 14.43
N ASN A 225 -9.29 16.23 15.27
CA ASN A 225 -9.16 17.67 15.12
C ASN A 225 -7.93 18.02 14.28
N TYR A 226 -8.15 18.17 12.97
CA TYR A 226 -7.12 18.49 11.99
C TYR A 226 -6.49 19.89 12.15
N SER A 227 -7.07 20.78 12.96
CA SER A 227 -6.42 22.07 13.25
C SER A 227 -5.07 21.93 13.95
N TYR A 228 -4.79 20.77 14.56
CA TYR A 228 -3.51 20.47 15.18
C TYR A 228 -2.40 20.12 14.18
N TRP A 229 -2.73 19.91 12.90
CA TRP A 229 -1.72 19.68 11.85
C TRP A 229 -0.71 20.82 11.75
N ARG A 230 -1.11 22.07 11.98
CA ARG A 230 -0.18 23.20 12.05
C ARG A 230 0.99 22.94 13.01
N TYR A 231 0.72 22.33 14.16
CA TYR A 231 1.74 22.05 15.16
C TYR A 231 2.63 20.86 14.79
N ALA A 232 2.07 19.88 14.08
CA ALA A 232 2.86 18.78 13.54
C ALA A 232 3.81 19.30 12.44
N THR A 233 3.30 20.06 11.49
CA THR A 233 4.08 20.68 10.40
C THR A 233 5.15 21.63 10.93
N ASP A 234 4.83 22.48 11.93
CA ASP A 234 5.82 23.36 12.57
C ASP A 234 7.00 22.58 13.14
N ASN A 235 6.74 21.45 13.81
CA ASN A 235 7.81 20.64 14.40
C ASN A 235 8.58 19.85 13.34
N ALA A 236 7.87 19.25 12.37
CA ALA A 236 8.49 18.44 11.32
C ALA A 236 9.35 19.28 10.37
N ALA A 237 8.88 20.45 9.93
CA ALA A 237 9.61 21.30 9.00
C ALA A 237 10.52 22.30 9.73
N ALA A 238 9.93 23.25 10.46
CA ALA A 238 10.68 24.34 11.09
C ALA A 238 11.58 23.83 12.22
N GLY A 239 11.06 22.90 13.04
CA GLY A 239 11.79 22.32 14.16
C GLY A 239 13.03 21.53 13.73
N VAL A 240 12.90 20.72 12.68
CA VAL A 240 14.03 19.98 12.10
C VAL A 240 15.03 20.92 11.45
N ALA A 241 14.57 21.86 10.62
CA ALA A 241 15.42 22.87 9.99
C ALA A 241 16.22 23.70 11.02
N ALA A 242 15.62 23.99 12.18
CA ALA A 242 16.26 24.72 13.28
C ALA A 242 17.27 23.89 14.10
N ALA A 243 17.27 22.56 13.96
CA ALA A 243 18.16 21.67 14.70
C ALA A 243 19.60 21.65 14.15
N ARG A 244 19.80 22.13 12.92
CA ARG A 244 21.12 22.23 12.25
C ARG A 244 22.00 23.30 12.89
N ASP A 245 23.30 23.04 12.90
CA ASP A 245 24.34 23.98 13.32
C ASP A 245 24.81 24.88 12.16
N GLY A 246 24.44 24.54 10.91
CA GLY A 246 24.74 25.31 9.70
C GLY A 246 24.08 24.72 8.45
N THR A 247 24.55 25.16 7.28
CA THR A 247 24.07 24.63 6.00
C THR A 247 24.89 23.43 5.55
N SER A 248 24.23 22.40 5.02
CA SER A 248 24.89 21.21 4.50
C SER A 248 24.94 21.24 2.97
N GLY A 249 26.13 21.12 2.39
CA GLY A 249 26.31 21.08 0.93
C GLY A 249 26.43 19.65 0.40
N GLY A 250 26.27 19.50 -0.92
CA GLY A 250 26.55 18.26 -1.63
C GLY A 250 25.30 17.48 -2.05
N TRP A 251 25.52 16.52 -2.94
CA TRP A 251 24.46 15.66 -3.45
C TRP A 251 24.08 14.61 -2.42
N THR A 252 22.79 14.47 -2.14
CA THR A 252 22.24 13.45 -1.24
C THR A 252 21.24 12.62 -2.03
N ARG A 253 21.34 11.30 -1.92
CA ARG A 253 20.30 10.41 -2.45
C ARG A 253 19.18 10.30 -1.44
N TYR A 254 18.06 10.95 -1.71
CA TYR A 254 16.85 10.72 -0.94
C TYR A 254 16.18 9.41 -1.36
N SER A 255 15.64 8.71 -0.38
CA SER A 255 14.87 7.47 -0.58
C SER A 255 13.46 7.62 0.00
N ARG A 256 12.54 6.87 -0.59
CA ARG A 256 11.15 6.82 -0.13
C ARG A 256 11.04 6.08 1.20
N PRO A 257 10.37 6.65 2.22
CA PRO A 257 10.14 5.96 3.47
C PRO A 257 9.21 4.77 3.26
N GLN A 258 9.33 3.77 4.13
CA GLN A 258 8.33 2.73 4.25
C GLN A 258 7.14 3.28 5.05
N PHE A 259 6.04 3.56 4.34
CA PHE A 259 4.84 4.14 4.93
C PHE A 259 4.03 3.16 5.77
N TRP A 260 4.13 1.90 5.41
CA TRP A 260 3.42 0.79 6.01
C TRP A 260 4.46 -0.23 6.46
N PRO A 261 4.28 -0.84 7.63
CA PRO A 261 5.02 -2.06 7.94
C PRO A 261 4.82 -3.03 6.78
N SER A 262 5.88 -3.68 6.33
CA SER A 262 5.71 -4.84 5.46
C SER A 262 4.81 -5.84 6.19
N SER A 263 3.67 -6.19 5.61
CA SER A 263 2.93 -7.37 6.05
C SER A 263 3.80 -8.57 5.68
N ASP A 264 4.14 -9.35 6.68
CA ASP A 264 4.80 -10.62 6.52
C ASP A 264 3.81 -11.65 7.07
N ASP A 265 3.11 -12.32 6.15
CA ASP A 265 2.04 -13.25 6.48
C ASP A 265 2.56 -14.34 7.45
N THR A 266 3.82 -14.77 7.26
CA THR A 266 4.51 -15.70 8.16
C THR A 266 4.72 -15.11 9.54
N ALA A 267 5.13 -13.84 9.64
CA ALA A 267 5.29 -13.16 10.93
C ALA A 267 3.96 -13.04 11.68
N ASP A 268 2.87 -12.78 10.97
CA ASP A 268 1.53 -12.65 11.53
C ASP A 268 1.00 -14.00 12.02
N GLU A 269 1.17 -15.07 11.24
CA GLU A 269 0.83 -16.45 11.60
C GLU A 269 1.61 -16.92 12.84
N VAL A 270 2.93 -16.71 12.85
CA VAL A 270 3.80 -17.02 14.01
C VAL A 270 3.31 -16.29 15.27
N CYS A 271 3.02 -14.98 15.16
CA CYS A 271 2.53 -14.21 16.30
C CYS A 271 1.16 -14.70 16.78
N GLN A 272 0.30 -15.14 15.86
CA GLN A 272 -1.00 -15.71 16.18
C GLN A 272 -0.88 -17.03 16.95
N GLN A 273 -0.04 -17.95 16.48
CA GLN A 273 0.21 -19.23 17.16
C GLN A 273 0.79 -19.02 18.58
N ILE A 274 1.74 -18.09 18.75
CA ILE A 274 2.27 -17.70 20.06
C ILE A 274 1.16 -17.13 20.96
N ALA A 275 0.34 -16.24 20.42
CA ALA A 275 -0.73 -15.56 21.16
C ALA A 275 -1.79 -16.55 21.66
N GLU A 276 -2.27 -17.42 20.77
CA GLU A 276 -3.28 -18.44 21.06
C GLU A 276 -2.78 -19.44 22.11
N ARG A 277 -1.56 -19.96 21.95
CA ARG A 277 -0.98 -20.91 22.88
C ARG A 277 -0.66 -20.29 24.24
N GLY A 278 -0.17 -19.06 24.23
CA GLY A 278 0.22 -18.32 25.44
C GLY A 278 -0.92 -17.63 26.16
N GLY A 279 -2.13 -17.58 25.57
CA GLY A 279 -3.27 -16.86 26.13
C GLY A 279 -3.04 -15.35 26.25
N MET A 280 -2.37 -14.74 25.27
CA MET A 280 -1.99 -13.33 25.26
C MET A 280 -2.48 -12.62 23.99
N SER A 281 -2.36 -11.29 23.92
CA SER A 281 -2.68 -10.55 22.70
C SER A 281 -1.57 -10.66 21.64
N LEU A 282 -1.94 -10.47 20.36
CA LEU A 282 -0.99 -10.41 19.24
C LEU A 282 0.12 -9.38 19.48
N ASP A 283 -0.21 -8.21 20.05
CA ASP A 283 0.78 -7.18 20.40
C ASP A 283 1.83 -7.67 21.40
N ILE A 284 1.41 -8.41 22.43
CA ILE A 284 2.33 -8.95 23.44
C ILE A 284 3.18 -10.06 22.83
N ALA A 285 2.57 -10.97 22.07
CA ALA A 285 3.30 -12.02 21.36
C ALA A 285 4.40 -11.43 20.46
N ARG A 286 4.06 -10.41 19.66
CA ARG A 286 4.98 -9.77 18.72
C ARG A 286 6.09 -8.96 19.41
N ARG A 287 5.78 -8.22 20.48
CA ARG A 287 6.75 -7.31 21.12
C ARG A 287 7.56 -7.93 22.25
N GLU A 288 6.94 -8.83 23.01
CA GLU A 288 7.48 -9.31 24.30
C GLU A 288 7.89 -10.79 24.28
N VAL A 289 7.49 -11.55 23.25
CA VAL A 289 7.82 -12.99 23.18
C VAL A 289 8.67 -13.32 21.97
N LEU A 290 8.21 -12.99 20.76
CA LEU A 290 8.88 -13.30 19.51
C LEU A 290 10.36 -12.88 19.49
N PRO A 291 10.75 -11.65 19.91
CA PRO A 291 12.16 -11.24 19.90
C PRO A 291 13.05 -12.12 20.79
N PHE A 292 12.52 -12.62 21.91
CA PHE A 292 13.25 -13.51 22.79
C PHE A 292 13.36 -14.91 22.20
N LEU A 293 12.30 -15.44 21.61
CA LEU A 293 12.35 -16.72 20.90
C LEU A 293 13.40 -16.68 19.78
N SER A 294 13.38 -15.63 18.96
CA SER A 294 14.37 -15.41 17.89
C SER A 294 15.79 -15.33 18.42
N ALA A 295 16.02 -14.56 19.49
CA ALA A 295 17.35 -14.44 20.10
C ALA A 295 17.84 -15.77 20.72
N MET A 296 16.94 -16.51 21.39
CA MET A 296 17.29 -17.76 22.08
C MET A 296 17.53 -18.94 21.13
N THR A 297 16.91 -18.93 19.95
CA THR A 297 16.95 -20.04 18.98
C THR A 297 17.66 -19.67 17.68
N HIS A 298 18.36 -18.53 17.63
CA HIS A 298 19.02 -18.01 16.43
C HIS A 298 19.87 -19.09 15.72
N HIS A 299 19.67 -19.22 14.42
CA HIS A 299 20.22 -20.28 13.57
C HIS A 299 19.93 -21.70 14.09
N CYS A 300 18.75 -21.92 14.67
CA CYS A 300 18.34 -23.17 15.29
C CYS A 300 19.37 -23.68 16.32
N LYS A 301 19.82 -22.79 17.21
CA LYS A 301 20.74 -23.12 18.31
C LYS A 301 20.25 -22.46 19.61
N PRO A 302 20.14 -23.22 20.72
CA PRO A 302 20.39 -24.66 20.86
C PRO A 302 19.24 -25.50 20.27
N ARG A 303 19.57 -26.66 19.68
CA ARG A 303 18.61 -27.50 18.94
C ARG A 303 17.46 -27.97 19.82
N GLU A 304 17.76 -28.48 21.02
CA GLU A 304 16.74 -28.95 21.98
C GLU A 304 15.69 -27.87 22.29
N LEU A 305 16.14 -26.63 22.52
CA LEU A 305 15.24 -25.50 22.75
C LEU A 305 14.42 -25.14 21.51
N THR A 306 15.02 -25.26 20.32
CA THR A 306 14.35 -24.95 19.05
C THR A 306 13.25 -25.98 18.75
N VAL A 307 13.52 -27.26 18.99
CA VAL A 307 12.53 -28.35 18.87
C VAL A 307 11.41 -28.15 19.90
N ALA A 308 11.75 -27.85 21.16
CA ALA A 308 10.74 -27.60 22.19
C ALA A 308 9.86 -26.37 21.86
N MET A 309 10.44 -25.32 21.28
CA MET A 309 9.69 -24.15 20.80
C MET A 309 8.73 -24.53 19.67
N ALA A 310 9.23 -25.22 18.64
CA ALA A 310 8.41 -25.63 17.50
C ALA A 310 7.26 -26.56 17.94
N ALA A 311 7.54 -27.48 18.86
CA ALA A 311 6.53 -28.37 19.45
C ALA A 311 5.49 -27.59 20.27
N ALA A 312 5.92 -26.61 21.06
CA ALA A 312 5.05 -25.86 21.96
C ALA A 312 4.03 -24.98 21.23
N TYR A 313 4.46 -24.33 20.13
CA TYR A 313 3.66 -23.36 19.37
C TYR A 313 3.10 -23.90 18.05
N ASP A 314 3.36 -25.18 17.73
CA ASP A 314 2.91 -25.81 16.48
C ASP A 314 3.47 -25.14 15.21
N PHE A 315 4.77 -24.79 15.27
CA PHE A 315 5.45 -24.16 14.14
C PHE A 315 5.79 -25.17 13.05
N ASP A 316 5.51 -24.78 11.81
CA ASP A 316 5.97 -25.43 10.59
C ASP A 316 7.36 -24.93 10.18
N GLU A 317 7.85 -25.39 9.02
CA GLU A 317 9.18 -25.04 8.53
C GLU A 317 9.33 -23.54 8.28
N ALA A 318 8.30 -22.88 7.74
CA ALA A 318 8.29 -21.45 7.47
C ALA A 318 8.37 -20.64 8.78
N ALA A 319 7.58 -21.01 9.79
CA ALA A 319 7.59 -20.41 11.11
C ALA A 319 8.94 -20.61 11.82
N VAL A 320 9.51 -21.82 11.81
CA VAL A 320 10.82 -22.09 12.41
C VAL A 320 11.93 -21.32 11.69
N SER A 321 11.90 -21.29 10.36
CA SER A 321 12.82 -20.51 9.52
C SER A 321 12.79 -19.03 9.89
N PHE A 322 11.58 -18.45 9.92
CA PHE A 322 11.32 -17.06 10.26
C PHE A 322 11.82 -16.70 11.65
N VAL A 323 11.44 -17.46 12.68
CA VAL A 323 11.82 -17.16 14.07
C VAL A 323 13.33 -17.26 14.25
N THR A 324 13.96 -18.28 13.66
CA THR A 324 15.38 -18.58 13.90
C THR A 324 16.34 -17.81 12.99
N GLY A 325 15.85 -17.20 11.91
CA GLY A 325 16.70 -16.61 10.86
C GLY A 325 17.54 -17.65 10.13
N SER A 326 17.03 -18.89 10.00
CA SER A 326 17.66 -19.95 9.20
C SER A 326 17.08 -19.97 7.80
N GLY A 327 17.74 -20.63 6.84
CA GLY A 327 17.12 -20.86 5.53
C GLY A 327 16.02 -21.92 5.64
N GLU A 328 14.86 -21.63 5.05
CA GLU A 328 13.65 -22.48 5.10
C GLU A 328 13.91 -23.91 4.60
N SER A 329 14.51 -24.05 3.43
CA SER A 329 14.82 -25.34 2.78
C SER A 329 16.06 -26.05 3.34
N THR A 330 16.51 -25.72 4.55
CA THR A 330 17.63 -26.42 5.16
C THR A 330 17.12 -27.73 5.77
N ASN A 331 17.73 -28.88 5.46
CA ASN A 331 17.48 -30.17 6.15
C ASN A 331 17.49 -30.07 7.69
N LYS A 332 18.13 -29.02 8.22
CA LYS A 332 18.13 -28.69 9.63
C LYS A 332 16.76 -28.27 10.15
N VAL A 333 16.04 -27.41 9.44
CA VAL A 333 14.71 -26.92 9.81
C VAL A 333 13.70 -28.06 9.71
N GLU A 334 13.69 -28.78 8.59
CA GLU A 334 12.91 -30.02 8.39
C GLU A 334 13.11 -30.99 9.58
N SER A 335 14.37 -31.33 9.91
CA SER A 335 14.66 -32.23 11.04
C SER A 335 14.23 -31.72 12.42
N ILE A 336 14.00 -30.42 12.57
CA ILE A 336 13.53 -29.81 13.83
C ILE A 336 12.02 -29.90 13.92
N VAL A 337 11.33 -29.70 12.80
CA VAL A 337 9.88 -29.83 12.70
C VAL A 337 9.48 -31.30 12.89
N ASP A 338 10.18 -32.23 12.24
CA ASP A 338 9.97 -33.68 12.43
C ASP A 338 10.11 -34.10 13.91
N ASP A 339 11.19 -33.66 14.56
CA ASP A 339 11.42 -33.96 15.98
C ASP A 339 10.35 -33.30 16.87
N ALA A 340 9.85 -32.12 16.49
CA ALA A 340 8.82 -31.41 17.22
C ALA A 340 7.45 -32.11 17.10
N GLU A 341 7.12 -32.63 15.92
CA GLU A 341 5.95 -33.48 15.69
C GLU A 341 6.01 -34.73 16.55
N ALA A 342 7.13 -35.44 16.54
CA ALA A 342 7.32 -36.63 17.37
C ALA A 342 7.13 -36.31 18.87
N LEU A 343 7.69 -35.19 19.36
CA LEU A 343 7.49 -34.76 20.75
C LEU A 343 6.02 -34.45 21.09
N ARG A 344 5.26 -33.90 20.13
CA ARG A 344 3.82 -33.66 20.32
C ARG A 344 3.05 -34.97 20.37
N GLU A 345 3.34 -35.90 19.48
CA GLU A 345 2.72 -37.24 19.45
C GLU A 345 2.96 -37.99 20.75
N ASP A 346 4.21 -38.04 21.22
CA ASP A 346 4.59 -38.67 22.49
C ASP A 346 3.80 -38.06 23.67
N ALA A 347 3.67 -36.73 23.72
CA ALA A 347 2.91 -36.04 24.76
C ALA A 347 1.40 -36.36 24.71
N ILE A 348 0.83 -36.49 23.50
CA ILE A 348 -0.58 -36.88 23.31
C ILE A 348 -0.80 -38.33 23.76
N GLU A 349 0.11 -39.25 23.46
CA GLU A 349 0.05 -40.64 23.91
C GLU A 349 0.12 -40.75 25.44
N GLU A 350 1.03 -40.02 26.08
CA GLU A 350 1.15 -39.99 27.53
C GLU A 350 -0.11 -39.42 28.22
N HIS A 351 -0.72 -38.40 27.64
CA HIS A 351 -1.94 -37.79 28.18
C HIS A 351 -3.22 -38.58 27.88
N SER A 352 -3.25 -39.39 26.81
CA SER A 352 -4.40 -40.24 26.46
C SER A 352 -4.43 -41.56 27.25
N GLY A 353 -3.28 -42.03 27.75
CA GLY A 353 -3.15 -43.26 28.55
C GLY A 353 -3.95 -43.30 29.87
N GLY A 354 -4.50 -42.17 30.33
CA GLY A 354 -5.34 -42.09 31.53
C GLY A 354 -6.85 -41.95 31.28
N ALA A 355 -7.28 -41.60 30.07
CA ALA A 355 -8.66 -41.19 29.80
C ALA A 355 -9.67 -42.35 29.62
N PHE A 356 -9.18 -43.59 29.41
CA PHE A 356 -10.02 -44.77 29.18
C PHE A 356 -9.96 -45.86 30.27
N ALA A 357 -9.24 -45.62 31.38
CA ALA A 357 -9.03 -46.64 32.43
C ALA A 357 -10.04 -46.59 33.61
N GLY A 358 -11.23 -45.99 33.42
CA GLY A 358 -12.24 -45.88 34.48
C GLY A 358 -13.65 -46.16 33.97
N GLY A 359 -14.01 -47.44 33.83
CA GLY A 359 -15.36 -47.83 33.41
C GLY A 359 -15.61 -49.33 33.38
N VAL A 360 -15.41 -50.04 34.50
CA VAL A 360 -16.04 -51.35 34.69
C VAL A 360 -17.39 -51.11 35.35
N SER A 361 -18.45 -51.19 34.55
CA SER A 361 -19.83 -51.28 35.00
C SER A 361 -20.05 -52.64 35.65
N ASP A 362 -20.26 -52.66 36.98
CA ASP A 362 -20.87 -53.80 37.67
C ASP A 362 -22.38 -53.60 37.65
N ALA A 363 -23.08 -54.61 37.13
CA ALA A 363 -24.53 -54.65 37.04
C ALA A 363 -25.06 -55.63 38.08
N GLY A 364 -25.92 -55.14 38.98
CA GLY A 364 -26.85 -55.95 39.76
C GLY A 364 -26.80 -55.69 41.27
N ASP A 365 -27.70 -54.87 41.79
CA ASP A 365 -28.97 -55.36 42.34
C ASP A 365 -29.87 -54.17 42.69
N ALA A 366 -31.17 -54.35 42.47
CA ALA A 366 -32.20 -53.36 42.76
C ALA A 366 -32.77 -53.60 44.16
N GLU A 367 -33.17 -52.52 44.85
CA GLU A 367 -34.43 -52.41 45.62
C GLU A 367 -34.68 -50.91 45.95
N PRO A 368 -35.93 -50.43 45.97
CA PRO A 368 -36.28 -49.00 45.97
C PRO A 368 -36.83 -48.47 47.31
N ALA A 369 -36.83 -47.13 47.49
CA ALA A 369 -37.60 -46.27 48.44
C ALA A 369 -36.66 -45.20 49.05
N ASP A 370 -37.00 -43.94 49.31
CA ASP A 370 -38.18 -43.08 49.15
C ASP A 370 -37.72 -41.64 49.47
N ASP A 371 -38.45 -40.65 48.93
CA ASP A 371 -38.62 -39.24 49.31
C ASP A 371 -37.45 -38.35 49.82
N SER A 372 -37.18 -37.25 49.11
CA SER A 372 -37.73 -35.92 49.45
C SER A 372 -36.89 -34.78 48.84
N ASP A 373 -37.50 -34.12 47.85
CA ASP A 373 -37.64 -32.68 47.63
C ASP A 373 -36.54 -31.70 48.11
N ALA A 374 -35.97 -30.96 47.16
CA ALA A 374 -35.63 -29.55 47.31
C ALA A 374 -35.42 -28.90 45.93
N THR A 375 -36.50 -28.36 45.39
CA THR A 375 -36.52 -27.34 44.33
C THR A 375 -35.80 -26.06 44.77
N VAL A 376 -34.94 -25.51 43.90
CA VAL A 376 -34.76 -24.05 43.76
C VAL A 376 -34.56 -23.76 42.27
N ASP A 377 -35.60 -23.21 41.65
CA ASP A 377 -35.54 -22.40 40.44
C ASP A 377 -34.75 -21.11 40.72
N ASP A 378 -33.93 -20.64 39.77
CA ASP A 378 -34.20 -19.35 39.12
C ASP A 378 -33.35 -19.19 37.84
N ASP A 379 -34.06 -18.77 36.79
CA ASP A 379 -33.61 -18.27 35.50
C ASP A 379 -32.50 -17.20 35.57
N VAL A 380 -31.65 -17.10 34.55
CA VAL A 380 -31.47 -15.85 33.75
C VAL A 380 -30.91 -16.20 32.37
N ALA A 381 -31.62 -15.73 31.35
CA ALA A 381 -31.30 -15.78 29.92
C ALA A 381 -30.13 -14.86 29.50
N SER A 382 -29.44 -15.22 28.41
CA SER A 382 -28.94 -14.22 27.45
C SER A 382 -28.80 -14.84 26.07
N ASP A 383 -29.51 -14.22 25.12
CA ASP A 383 -29.38 -14.32 23.68
C ASP A 383 -27.92 -14.29 23.20
N SER A 384 -27.62 -15.12 22.20
CA SER A 384 -26.51 -14.90 21.27
C SER A 384 -27.05 -15.06 19.85
N GLU A 385 -27.22 -13.93 19.16
CA GLU A 385 -27.49 -13.87 17.73
C GLU A 385 -26.30 -14.43 16.95
N ALA A 386 -26.61 -15.33 16.03
CA ALA A 386 -25.70 -15.94 15.09
C ALA A 386 -25.55 -15.08 13.83
N THR A 387 -24.33 -15.00 13.31
CA THR A 387 -24.10 -14.78 11.89
C THR A 387 -22.97 -15.70 11.42
N ASP A 388 -23.37 -16.72 10.68
CA ASP A 388 -22.57 -17.52 9.75
C ASP A 388 -21.79 -16.62 8.78
N GLU A 389 -20.51 -16.95 8.54
CA GLU A 389 -19.99 -16.88 7.17
C GLU A 389 -19.23 -18.17 6.83
N ALA A 390 -19.60 -18.68 5.66
CA ALA A 390 -19.29 -19.99 5.14
C ALA A 390 -18.04 -19.96 4.26
N ALA A 391 -17.37 -21.11 4.25
CA ALA A 391 -16.21 -21.46 3.45
C ALA A 391 -16.46 -21.47 1.93
N ALA A 392 -15.41 -21.17 1.16
CA ALA A 392 -15.09 -21.76 -0.14
C ALA A 392 -13.60 -21.46 -0.43
N ASP A 393 -12.70 -22.44 -0.30
CA ASP A 393 -12.37 -23.48 -1.30
C ASP A 393 -11.54 -22.91 -2.46
N SER A 394 -10.21 -22.99 -2.35
CA SER A 394 -9.27 -22.74 -3.44
C SER A 394 -8.68 -24.06 -3.91
N GLY A 395 -9.18 -24.52 -5.05
CA GLY A 395 -8.64 -25.66 -5.79
C GLY A 395 -7.24 -25.35 -6.35
N ASN A 396 -6.32 -26.24 -6.00
CA ASN A 396 -4.97 -26.42 -6.50
C ASN A 396 -4.93 -26.59 -8.04
N THR A 397 -3.91 -26.03 -8.70
CA THR A 397 -3.34 -26.64 -9.93
C THR A 397 -1.86 -26.28 -10.06
N ASP A 398 -1.03 -27.26 -9.73
CA ASP A 398 0.37 -27.43 -10.12
C ASP A 398 0.56 -27.49 -11.64
N GLU A 399 1.65 -26.91 -12.16
CA GLU A 399 2.71 -27.66 -12.88
C GLU A 399 3.85 -26.71 -13.35
N PRO A 400 5.07 -27.25 -13.58
CA PRO A 400 6.33 -26.55 -13.30
C PRO A 400 7.08 -26.08 -14.57
N ALA A 401 8.08 -25.21 -14.37
CA ALA A 401 9.08 -24.92 -15.39
C ALA A 401 10.52 -24.92 -14.80
N SER A 402 11.29 -25.84 -15.34
CA SER A 402 12.72 -26.17 -15.24
C SER A 402 13.74 -25.03 -15.05
N GLU A 403 14.70 -25.32 -14.16
CA GLU A 403 16.17 -25.19 -14.25
C GLU A 403 16.78 -24.04 -15.07
N ASP A 404 17.56 -23.18 -14.38
CA ASP A 404 18.98 -23.04 -14.68
C ASP A 404 19.74 -22.53 -13.44
N ALA A 405 20.74 -23.32 -13.04
CA ALA A 405 21.66 -23.03 -11.95
C ALA A 405 22.82 -22.15 -12.44
N ALA A 406 23.16 -21.13 -11.66
CA ALA A 406 24.46 -20.50 -11.69
C ALA A 406 24.87 -20.17 -10.25
N ASP A 407 25.81 -20.97 -9.75
CA ASP A 407 26.64 -20.68 -8.58
C ASP A 407 27.29 -19.30 -8.72
N ASP A 408 27.23 -18.49 -7.68
CA ASP A 408 28.35 -17.62 -7.30
C ASP A 408 28.33 -17.41 -5.78
N GLU A 409 29.25 -18.11 -5.11
CA GLU A 409 29.67 -17.89 -3.74
C GLU A 409 30.46 -16.56 -3.66
N ASP A 410 29.99 -15.59 -2.89
CA ASP A 410 30.88 -14.58 -2.31
C ASP A 410 30.54 -14.37 -0.83
N GLN A 411 31.47 -14.84 0.01
CA GLN A 411 31.41 -14.76 1.46
C GLN A 411 31.75 -13.36 1.97
N ALA A 412 30.96 -12.94 2.96
CA ALA A 412 31.34 -12.31 4.24
C ALA A 412 32.29 -11.10 4.24
N GLY A 413 31.78 -10.00 4.79
CA GLY A 413 32.56 -8.83 5.20
C GLY A 413 31.93 -8.05 6.35
N LEU A 414 31.60 -8.70 7.46
CA LEU A 414 31.27 -8.04 8.74
C LEU A 414 32.04 -8.73 9.87
N ASN A 415 33.27 -8.27 10.09
CA ASN A 415 34.06 -8.53 11.30
C ASN A 415 35.12 -7.43 11.42
N GLU A 416 34.72 -6.22 11.83
CA GLU A 416 35.64 -5.26 12.45
C GLU A 416 34.84 -4.18 13.17
N PHE A 417 34.49 -4.39 14.46
CA PHE A 417 34.38 -3.35 15.49
C PHE A 417 34.29 -4.03 16.87
N MET A 418 35.46 -4.31 17.44
CA MET A 418 35.75 -4.13 18.86
C MET A 418 36.89 -3.11 18.95
#